data_AF-E9HNK5-F1
#
_entry.id   AF-E9HNK5-F1
#
_cell.length_a   1.000
_cell.length_b   1.000
_cell.length_c   1.000
_cell.angle_alpha   90.00
_cell.angle_beta   90.00
_cell.angle_gamma   90.00
#
_symmetry.space_group_name_H-M   'P 1'
#
loop_
_entity.id
_entity.type
_entity.pdbx_description
1 polymer ?
#
loop_
_entity_poly.entity_id
_entity_poly.type
_entity_poly.pdbx_seq_one_letter_code
_entity_poly.pdbx_strand_id
1 'polypeptide(L)'
;ERSVREAVVLRSVTPATAGFFRCEASGEGPAFRSVSGGAALSVVILPKKKPEIFGGYVINEQDGTVGTQLHDGSHDNPSRPAAQIRWLIN
;
A
#
# COMPACT_ATOMS: atom_id res chain seq x y z
N GLU A 1 25.26 -2.47 4.88
CA GLU A 1 24.90 -1.31 5.72
C GLU A 1 24.50 -1.75 7.13
N ARG A 2 24.83 -0.96 8.16
CA ARG A 2 24.63 -1.28 9.58
C ARG A 2 23.97 -0.08 10.26
N SER A 3 23.07 -0.34 11.20
CA SER A 3 22.48 0.71 12.05
C SER A 3 23.56 1.40 12.90
N VAL A 4 23.43 2.70 13.07
CA VAL A 4 24.28 3.56 13.92
C VAL A 4 23.39 4.36 14.88
N ARG A 5 23.98 5.22 15.70
CA ARG A 5 23.24 5.96 16.74
C ARG A 5 22.11 6.84 16.19
N GLU A 6 22.32 7.44 15.02
CA GLU A 6 21.35 8.37 14.41
C GLU A 6 20.52 7.74 13.29
N ALA A 7 20.83 6.51 12.87
CA ALA A 7 20.19 5.87 11.72
C ALA A 7 19.95 4.38 11.95
N VAL A 8 18.72 3.95 11.69
CA VAL A 8 18.31 2.54 11.78
C VAL A 8 18.13 1.98 10.37
N VAL A 9 18.84 0.88 10.09
CA VAL A 9 18.68 0.14 8.82
C VAL A 9 17.70 -1.01 9.05
N LEU A 10 16.54 -0.95 8.40
CA LEU A 10 15.56 -2.03 8.40
C LEU A 10 15.86 -3.00 7.25
N ARG A 11 15.87 -4.30 7.54
CA ARG A 11 16.09 -5.37 6.55
C ARG A 11 14.85 -6.23 6.46
N SER A 12 14.60 -6.80 5.27
CA SER A 12 13.43 -7.64 5.01
C SER A 12 12.11 -6.94 5.34
N VAL A 13 11.95 -5.71 4.86
CA VAL A 13 10.77 -4.87 5.05
C VAL A 13 9.54 -5.58 4.48
N THR A 14 8.47 -5.65 5.26
CA THR A 14 7.19 -6.27 4.86
C THR A 14 6.05 -5.25 4.96
N PRO A 15 4.86 -5.53 4.41
CA PRO A 15 3.74 -4.60 4.55
C PRO A 15 3.32 -4.35 6.01
N ALA A 16 3.70 -5.23 6.94
CA ALA A 16 3.48 -5.08 8.38
C ALA A 16 4.49 -4.13 9.04
N THR A 17 5.65 -3.87 8.43
CA THR A 17 6.64 -2.92 8.95
C THR A 17 6.31 -1.46 8.65
N ALA A 18 5.26 -1.20 7.86
CA ALA A 18 4.76 0.16 7.64
C ALA A 18 4.22 0.75 8.94
N GLY A 19 4.55 2.01 9.22
CA GLY A 19 4.17 2.66 10.47
C GLY A 19 4.97 3.92 10.75
N PHE A 20 4.74 4.53 11.91
CA PHE A 20 5.48 5.71 12.35
C PHE A 20 6.67 5.28 13.22
N PHE A 21 7.88 5.65 12.81
CA PHE A 21 9.10 5.37 13.56
C PHE A 21 9.53 6.63 14.30
N ARG A 22 9.85 6.49 15.59
CA ARG A 22 10.32 7.57 16.45
C ARG A 22 11.72 7.27 16.95
N CYS A 23 12.59 8.26 16.84
CA CYS A 23 13.88 8.31 17.52
C CYS A 23 13.75 9.24 18.74
N GLU A 24 14.31 8.82 19.87
CA GLU A 24 14.35 9.61 21.09
C GLU A 24 15.77 9.61 21.63
N ALA A 25 16.27 10.79 21.99
CA ALA A 25 17.53 10.96 22.70
C ALA A 25 17.25 11.61 24.04
N SER A 26 17.69 10.96 25.12
CA SER A 26 17.47 11.39 26.49
C SER A 26 18.78 11.78 27.14
N GLY A 27 18.85 13.01 27.66
CA GLY A 27 19.94 13.46 28.53
C GLY A 27 19.81 12.81 29.91
N GLU A 28 20.94 12.42 30.48
CA GLU A 28 21.04 11.96 31.87
C GLU A 28 21.24 13.16 32.81
N GLY A 29 21.03 12.95 34.12
CA GLY A 29 20.99 14.03 35.13
C GLY A 29 22.17 15.01 35.09
N PRO A 30 22.00 16.26 35.58
CA PRO A 30 20.90 16.77 36.41
C PRO A 30 19.70 17.33 35.62
N ALA A 31 19.78 17.42 34.29
CA ALA A 31 18.69 17.92 33.44
C ALA A 31 18.23 16.83 32.48
N PHE A 32 17.14 16.13 32.84
CA PHE A 32 16.49 15.12 32.01
C PHE A 32 15.74 15.80 30.85
N ARG A 33 16.46 16.17 29.80
CA ARG A 33 15.86 16.67 28.55
C ARG A 33 15.78 15.52 27.56
N SER A 34 14.58 15.21 27.07
CA SER A 34 14.40 14.33 25.93
C SER A 34 14.08 15.15 24.68
N VAL A 35 14.71 14.78 23.57
CA VAL A 35 14.35 15.25 22.23
C VAL A 35 13.87 14.06 21.44
N SER A 36 12.77 14.21 20.71
CA SER A 36 12.25 13.16 19.85
C SER A 36 11.99 13.69 18.45
N GLY A 37 12.21 12.83 17.47
CA GLY A 37 11.89 13.05 16.07
C GLY A 37 11.30 11.77 15.50
N GLY A 38 10.59 11.86 14.38
CA GLY A 38 10.02 10.66 13.77
C GLY A 38 9.60 10.86 12.33
N ALA A 39 9.42 9.74 11.63
CA ALA A 39 9.01 9.70 10.24
C ALA A 39 8.04 8.54 9.99
N ALA A 40 7.12 8.73 9.05
CA ALA A 40 6.24 7.68 8.58
C ALA A 40 6.95 6.84 7.51
N LEU A 41 6.99 5.52 7.72
CA LEU A 41 7.42 4.55 6.72
C LEU A 41 6.18 3.95 6.05
N SER A 42 6.07 4.17 4.74
CA SER A 42 5.08 3.49 3.89
C SER A 42 5.76 2.38 3.10
N VAL A 43 5.12 1.21 3.04
CA VAL A 43 5.58 0.07 2.25
C VAL A 43 4.58 -0.17 1.13
N VAL A 44 5.02 0.03 -0.10
CA VAL A 44 4.21 -0.08 -1.31
C VAL A 44 4.46 -1.44 -1.95
N ILE A 45 3.38 -2.12 -2.32
CA ILE A 45 3.45 -3.35 -3.11
C ILE A 45 3.01 -3.02 -4.52
N LEU A 46 3.94 -3.18 -5.46
CA LEU A 46 3.65 -3.04 -6.88
C LEU A 46 3.08 -4.36 -7.42
N PRO A 47 2.01 -4.30 -8.22
CA PRO A 47 1.49 -5.49 -8.89
C PRO A 47 2.54 -6.00 -9.89
N LYS A 48 2.63 -7.34 -10.03
CA LYS A 48 3.62 -7.99 -10.92
C LYS A 48 3.30 -7.77 -12.39
N LYS A 49 2.02 -7.61 -12.71
CA LYS A 49 1.51 -7.36 -14.06
C LYS A 49 0.65 -6.12 -14.09
N LYS A 50 0.49 -5.56 -15.29
CA LYS A 50 -0.48 -4.49 -15.53
C LYS A 50 -1.89 -5.04 -15.25
N PRO A 51 -2.80 -4.23 -14.70
CA PRO A 51 -4.18 -4.64 -14.51
C PRO A 51 -4.81 -4.93 -15.88
N GLU A 52 -5.36 -6.14 -16.03
CA GLU A 52 -6.13 -6.54 -17.20
C GLU A 52 -7.61 -6.30 -16.92
N ILE A 53 -8.26 -5.62 -17.85
CA ILE A 53 -9.63 -5.15 -17.70
C ILE A 53 -10.42 -5.84 -18.79
N PHE A 54 -11.33 -6.72 -18.38
CA PHE A 54 -12.19 -7.43 -19.29
C PHE A 54 -13.57 -6.77 -19.29
N GLY A 55 -13.95 -6.21 -20.43
CA GLY A 55 -15.33 -5.84 -20.70
C GLY A 55 -16.07 -7.04 -21.28
N GLY A 56 -17.07 -7.54 -20.58
CA GLY A 56 -18.00 -8.54 -21.08
C GLY A 56 -19.41 -7.97 -21.20
N TYR A 57 -20.20 -8.47 -22.15
CA TYR A 57 -21.64 -8.26 -22.14
C TYR A 57 -22.32 -9.48 -21.52
N VAL A 58 -23.22 -9.27 -20.58
CA VAL A 58 -24.07 -10.31 -19.99
C VAL A 58 -25.45 -10.14 -20.58
N ILE A 59 -25.92 -11.17 -21.27
CA ILE A 59 -27.29 -11.21 -21.75
C ILE A 59 -28.11 -11.84 -20.63
N ASN A 60 -29.03 -11.09 -20.05
CA ASN A 60 -30.02 -11.65 -19.14
C ASN A 60 -30.99 -12.50 -19.96
N GLU A 61 -30.91 -13.82 -19.82
CA GLU A 61 -31.72 -14.77 -20.60
C GLU A 61 -33.23 -14.65 -20.31
N GLN A 62 -33.61 -14.02 -19.19
CA GLN A 62 -35.01 -13.85 -18.80
C GLN A 62 -35.70 -12.63 -19.44
N ASP A 63 -34.97 -11.57 -19.76
CA ASP A 63 -35.53 -10.32 -20.32
C ASP A 63 -34.83 -9.83 -21.60
N GLY A 64 -33.81 -10.54 -22.07
CA GLY A 64 -33.02 -10.20 -23.25
C GLY A 64 -32.16 -8.96 -23.11
N THR A 65 -32.01 -8.41 -21.89
CA THR A 65 -31.24 -7.18 -21.68
C THR A 65 -29.74 -7.47 -21.73
N VAL A 66 -29.01 -6.59 -22.40
CA VAL A 66 -27.54 -6.65 -22.50
C VAL A 66 -26.96 -5.74 -21.43
N GLY A 67 -26.46 -6.33 -20.35
CA GLY A 67 -25.66 -5.66 -19.33
C GLY A 67 -24.17 -5.70 -19.68
N THR A 68 -23.36 -4.82 -19.09
CA THR A 68 -21.90 -4.93 -19.14
C THR A 68 -21.41 -5.48 -17.80
N GLN A 69 -20.73 -6.62 -17.81
CA GLN A 69 -20.03 -7.13 -16.63
C GLN A 69 -18.54 -6.86 -16.79
N LEU A 70 -18.01 -6.10 -15.85
CA LEU A 70 -16.59 -5.83 -15.75
C LEU A 70 -15.99 -6.86 -14.81
N HIS A 71 -14.99 -7.60 -15.29
CA HIS A 71 -14.19 -8.47 -14.45
C HIS A 71 -12.81 -7.86 -14.32
N ASP A 72 -12.40 -7.57 -13.08
CA ASP A 72 -11.03 -7.20 -12.80
C ASP A 72 -10.21 -8.48 -12.66
N GLY A 73 -9.22 -8.70 -13.54
CA GLY A 73 -8.25 -9.79 -13.37
C GLY A 73 -7.29 -9.56 -12.18
N SER A 74 -7.66 -8.71 -11.21
CA SER A 74 -6.80 -8.22 -10.14
C SER A 74 -6.60 -9.24 -9.01
N HIS A 75 -7.41 -10.30 -8.97
CA HIS A 75 -7.37 -11.33 -7.92
C HIS A 75 -5.98 -11.98 -7.78
N ASP A 76 -5.21 -12.07 -8.88
CA ASP A 76 -3.84 -12.64 -8.90
C ASP A 76 -2.72 -11.58 -8.78
N ASN A 77 -3.05 -10.28 -8.70
CA ASN A 77 -2.09 -9.19 -8.70
C ASN A 77 -2.35 -8.17 -7.56
N PRO A 78 -2.13 -8.55 -6.30
CA PRO A 78 -2.34 -7.66 -5.17
C PRO A 78 -1.45 -6.41 -5.26
N SER A 79 -2.03 -5.26 -4.92
CA SER A 79 -1.34 -3.97 -4.81
C SER A 79 -1.65 -3.33 -3.47
N ARG A 80 -0.68 -2.57 -2.92
CA ARG A 80 -0.87 -1.79 -1.70
C ARG A 80 -0.27 -0.39 -1.89
N PRO A 81 -1.06 0.70 -1.77
CA PRO A 81 -2.51 0.70 -1.53
C PRO A 81 -3.29 0.06 -2.68
N ALA A 82 -4.55 -0.31 -2.43
CA ALA A 82 -5.40 -0.93 -3.44
C ALA A 82 -5.52 -0.02 -4.67
N ALA A 83 -5.34 -0.60 -5.85
CA ALA A 83 -5.50 0.12 -7.10
C ALA A 83 -6.93 0.67 -7.21
N GLN A 84 -7.04 1.97 -7.52
CA GLN A 84 -8.32 2.60 -7.81
C GLN A 84 -8.49 2.68 -9.31
N ILE A 85 -9.57 2.07 -9.82
CA ILE A 85 -9.86 2.05 -11.24
C ILE A 85 -11.21 2.73 -11.47
N ARG A 86 -11.25 3.72 -12.36
CA ARG A 86 -12.45 4.52 -12.70
C ARG A 86 -12.66 4.52 -14.21
N TRP A 87 -13.90 4.31 -14.62
CA TRP A 87 -14.33 4.35 -16.03
C TRP A 87 -15.44 5.37 -16.19
N LEU A 88 -15.48 6.01 -17.35
CA LEU A 88 -16.60 6.84 -17.78
C LEU A 88 -17.26 6.07 -18.93
N ILE A 89 -18.51 5.65 -18.74
CA ILE A 89 -19.35 5.09 -19.81
C ILE A 89 -20.02 6.29 -20.48
N ASN A 90 -19.87 6.39 -21.80
CA ASN A 90 -20.44 7.46 -22.63
C ASN A 90 -21.87 7.16 -23.05
#